data_AF-A0A392PKF6-F1
#
_entry.id   AF-A0A392PKF6-F1
#
_cell.length_a   1.000
_cell.length_b   1.000
_cell.length_c   1.000
_cell.angle_alpha   90.00
_cell.angle_beta   90.00
_cell.angle_gamma   90.00
#
_symmetry.space_group_name_H-M   'P 1'
#
loop_
_entity.id
_entity.type
_entity.pdbx_description
1 polymer ?
#
loop_
_entity_poly.entity_id
_entity_poly.type
_entity_poly.pdbx_seq_one_letter_code
_entity_poly.pdbx_strand_id
1 'polypeptide(L)'
;VLYMALEKRYNFSFSDLDVVANGYSHFRSYLRDEDVIESFESASVPQFVGKRMDISQIPQYVKEYERTHDVEIWQIKYCGPKHETSVTPG
;
A
#
# COMPACT_ATOMS: atom_id res chain seq x y z
N VAL A 1 1.01 7.29 10.85
CA VAL A 1 1.22 6.08 10.02
C VAL A 1 -0.06 5.26 10.08
N LEU A 2 -0.49 4.66 8.96
CA LEU A 2 -1.67 3.79 8.87
C LEU A 2 -1.20 2.35 8.63
N TYR A 3 -1.80 1.39 9.32
CA TYR A 3 -1.62 -0.03 9.00
C TYR A 3 -2.91 -0.56 8.38
N MET A 4 -2.78 -1.29 7.28
CA MET A 4 -3.90 -1.81 6.51
C MET A 4 -3.65 -3.28 6.16
N ALA A 5 -4.65 -4.13 6.39
CA ALA A 5 -4.69 -5.47 5.84
C ALA A 5 -5.53 -5.46 4.56
N LEU A 6 -5.04 -6.09 3.49
CA LEU A 6 -5.69 -6.17 2.20
C LEU A 6 -5.68 -7.61 1.72
N GLU A 7 -6.87 -8.17 1.45
CA GLU A 7 -7.03 -9.51 0.88
C GLU A 7 -7.42 -9.37 -0.60
N LYS A 8 -6.61 -9.93 -1.50
CA LYS A 8 -6.88 -9.87 -2.94
C LYS A 8 -8.11 -10.70 -3.25
N ARG A 9 -9.06 -10.10 -3.97
CA ARG A 9 -10.19 -10.81 -4.57
C ARG A 9 -10.05 -10.78 -6.07
N TYR A 10 -9.79 -11.94 -6.64
CA TYR A 10 -9.70 -12.10 -8.07
C TYR A 10 -11.08 -12.33 -8.66
N ASN A 11 -11.30 -11.73 -9.82
CA ASN A 11 -12.46 -11.96 -10.66
C ASN A 11 -11.95 -12.41 -12.02
N PHE A 12 -12.73 -13.21 -12.74
CA PHE A 12 -12.47 -13.45 -14.14
C PHE A 12 -13.08 -12.31 -14.97
N SER A 13 -12.27 -11.64 -15.76
CA SER A 13 -12.72 -10.62 -16.68
C SER A 13 -12.94 -11.24 -18.05
N PHE A 14 -14.18 -11.22 -18.57
CA PHE A 14 -14.46 -11.75 -19.90
C PHE A 14 -13.82 -10.92 -21.00
N SER A 15 -13.68 -9.60 -20.81
CA SER A 15 -13.02 -8.73 -21.79
C SER A 15 -11.53 -8.99 -21.87
N ASP A 16 -10.90 -9.26 -20.72
CA ASP A 16 -9.46 -9.49 -20.65
C ASP A 16 -9.10 -10.98 -20.82
N LEU A 17 -10.12 -11.86 -20.80
CA LEU A 17 -10.00 -13.31 -20.78
C LEU A 17 -9.00 -13.82 -19.72
N ASP A 18 -8.93 -13.12 -18.59
CA ASP A 18 -7.92 -13.32 -17.56
C ASP A 18 -8.47 -13.14 -16.13
N VAL A 19 -7.72 -13.66 -15.16
CA VAL A 19 -7.99 -13.52 -13.72
C VAL A 19 -7.39 -12.20 -13.24
N VAL A 20 -8.25 -11.25 -12.89
CA VAL A 20 -7.86 -9.88 -12.52
C VAL A 20 -8.23 -9.52 -11.08
N ALA A 21 -7.37 -8.74 -10.43
CA ALA A 21 -7.61 -8.17 -9.10
C ALA A 21 -7.71 -6.63 -9.19
N ASN A 22 -8.73 -6.11 -9.86
CA ASN A 22 -8.85 -4.68 -10.18
C ASN A 22 -8.76 -3.76 -8.94
N GLY A 23 -9.39 -4.15 -7.83
CA GLY A 23 -9.31 -3.39 -6.57
C GLY A 23 -7.87 -3.31 -6.02
N TYR A 24 -7.11 -4.40 -6.16
CA TYR A 24 -5.70 -4.44 -5.77
C TYR A 24 -4.85 -3.53 -6.67
N SER A 25 -5.00 -3.65 -8.00
CA SER A 25 -4.28 -2.81 -8.96
C SER A 25 -4.56 -1.32 -8.74
N HIS A 26 -5.83 -0.98 -8.52
CA HIS A 26 -6.24 0.39 -8.22
C HIS A 26 -5.64 0.89 -6.90
N PHE A 27 -5.68 0.09 -5.83
CA PHE A 27 -5.01 0.42 -4.57
C PHE A 27 -3.51 0.68 -4.76
N ARG A 28 -2.81 -0.20 -5.49
CA ARG A 28 -1.38 -0.07 -5.76
C ARG A 28 -1.02 1.19 -6.54
N SER A 29 -1.91 1.69 -7.41
CA SER A 29 -1.68 2.94 -8.15
C SER A 29 -1.58 4.19 -7.26
N TYR A 30 -2.13 4.16 -6.04
CA TYR A 30 -2.05 5.28 -5.09
C TYR A 30 -0.80 5.25 -4.21
N LEU A 31 -0.05 4.15 -4.20
CA LEU A 31 1.09 3.94 -3.30
C LEU A 31 2.40 3.91 -4.09
N ARG A 32 3.42 4.60 -3.59
CA ARG A 32 4.82 4.30 -3.96
C ARG A 32 5.36 3.23 -3.02
N ASP A 33 6.07 2.24 -3.55
CA ASP A 33 6.83 1.30 -2.71
C ASP A 33 8.01 2.01 -2.06
N GLU A 34 8.14 1.85 -0.74
CA GLU A 34 9.26 2.41 0.03
C GLU A 34 10.62 1.84 -0.44
N ASP A 35 10.63 0.64 -1.02
CA ASP A 35 11.87 -0.05 -1.45
C ASP A 35 12.31 0.32 -2.89
N VAL A 36 11.52 1.10 -3.64
CA VAL A 36 11.79 1.47 -5.06
C VAL A 36 12.29 2.93 -5.18
N ILE A 37 12.63 3.57 -4.05
CA ILE A 37 12.81 5.03 -3.93
C ILE A 37 14.04 5.61 -4.68
N GLU A 38 14.91 4.83 -5.30
CA GLU A 38 16.16 5.39 -5.85
C GLU A 38 16.09 6.09 -7.22
N SER A 39 14.99 6.07 -7.99
CA SER A 39 15.12 6.39 -9.44
C SER A 39 14.15 7.37 -10.12
N PHE A 40 13.14 7.96 -9.46
CA PHE A 40 12.20 8.83 -10.20
C PHE A 40 11.92 10.17 -9.52
N GLU A 41 12.80 11.14 -9.82
CA GLU A 41 12.44 12.55 -9.89
C GLU A 41 11.51 12.77 -11.09
N SER A 42 10.48 13.60 -10.93
CA SER A 42 9.56 14.08 -11.99
C SER A 42 8.44 13.14 -12.46
N ALA A 43 7.44 12.95 -11.61
CA ALA A 43 6.01 12.95 -11.97
C ALA A 43 5.22 13.00 -10.66
N SER A 44 4.14 13.80 -10.60
CA SER A 44 3.29 14.05 -9.42
C SER A 44 3.38 12.92 -8.38
N VAL A 45 4.17 13.13 -7.33
CA VAL A 45 4.54 12.06 -6.40
C VAL A 45 3.27 11.61 -5.67
N PRO A 46 2.86 10.31 -5.75
CA PRO A 46 1.84 9.79 -4.87
C PRO A 46 2.12 10.24 -3.44
N GLN A 47 1.12 10.88 -2.84
CA GLN A 47 1.25 11.44 -1.50
C GLN A 47 1.38 10.35 -0.44
N PHE A 48 1.29 9.08 -0.82
CA PHE A 48 1.39 7.94 0.07
C PHE A 48 2.55 7.02 -0.32
N VAL A 49 3.36 6.68 0.67
CA VAL A 49 4.41 5.66 0.59
C VAL A 49 3.93 4.44 1.36
N GLY A 50 3.93 3.29 0.70
CA GLY A 50 3.55 2.00 1.25
C GLY A 50 4.77 1.11 1.44
N LYS A 51 4.82 0.43 2.58
CA LYS A 51 5.75 -0.66 2.85
C LYS A 51 4.96 -1.93 3.15
N ARG A 52 5.20 -2.97 2.34
CA ARG A 52 4.64 -4.29 2.61
C ARG A 52 5.38 -4.92 3.79
N MET A 53 4.62 -5.41 4.75
CA MET A 53 5.14 -6.10 5.92
C MET A 53 5.23 -7.61 5.67
N ASP A 54 6.25 -8.24 6.24
CA ASP A 54 6.33 -9.70 6.30
C ASP A 54 5.29 -10.22 7.30
N ILE A 55 4.24 -10.85 6.76
CA ILE A 55 3.11 -11.36 7.54
C ILE A 55 3.51 -12.52 8.45
N SER A 56 4.60 -13.25 8.16
CA SER A 56 5.05 -14.34 9.03
C SER A 56 5.63 -13.82 10.35
N GLN A 57 6.04 -12.55 10.41
CA GLN A 57 6.50 -11.91 11.65
C GLN A 57 5.33 -11.41 12.52
N ILE A 58 4.10 -11.42 12.00
CA ILE A 58 2.93 -10.88 12.69
C ILE A 58 2.18 -12.03 13.36
N PRO A 59 1.98 -12.02 14.70
CA PRO A 59 1.26 -13.07 15.40
C PRO A 59 -0.15 -13.29 14.83
N GLN A 60 -0.58 -14.55 14.78
CA GLN A 60 -1.93 -14.93 14.37
C GLN A 60 -2.72 -15.42 15.58
N TYR A 61 -3.74 -14.65 15.96
CA TYR A 61 -4.58 -14.95 17.11
C TYR A 61 -5.85 -15.74 16.75
N VAL A 62 -6.39 -15.52 15.54
CA VAL A 62 -7.54 -16.26 15.01
C VAL A 62 -7.01 -17.49 14.27
N LYS A 63 -7.17 -18.67 14.85
CA LYS A 63 -6.56 -19.91 14.34
C LYS A 63 -7.32 -20.50 13.15
N GLU A 64 -8.60 -20.16 13.05
CA GLU A 64 -9.54 -20.66 12.04
C GLU A 64 -9.42 -19.88 10.73
N TYR A 65 -8.79 -18.69 10.74
CA TYR A 65 -8.58 -17.87 9.56
C TYR A 65 -7.24 -18.21 8.92
N GLU A 66 -7.26 -18.84 7.75
CA GLU A 66 -6.03 -19.12 7.01
C GLU A 66 -5.51 -17.86 6.31
N ARG A 67 -4.28 -17.44 6.64
CA ARG A 67 -3.59 -16.34 5.94
C ARG A 67 -2.99 -16.87 4.65
N THR A 68 -3.75 -16.79 3.57
CA THR A 68 -3.26 -17.17 2.24
C THR A 68 -2.26 -16.14 1.70
N HIS A 69 -1.62 -16.46 0.59
CA HIS A 69 -0.70 -15.58 -0.13
C HIS A 69 -1.36 -14.32 -0.70
N ASP A 70 -2.70 -14.25 -0.64
CA ASP A 70 -3.51 -13.13 -1.09
C ASP A 70 -3.71 -12.06 -0.03
N VAL A 71 -3.35 -12.37 1.22
CA VAL A 71 -3.39 -11.42 2.34
C VAL A 71 -2.07 -10.68 2.43
N GLU A 72 -2.12 -9.36 2.30
CA GLU A 72 -0.98 -8.47 2.49
C GLU A 72 -1.25 -7.49 3.63
N ILE A 73 -0.20 -7.17 4.39
CA ILE A 73 -0.25 -6.11 5.41
C ILE A 73 0.67 -4.99 4.97
N TRP A 74 0.13 -3.78 4.96
CA TRP A 74 0.78 -2.57 4.48
C TRP A 74 0.91 -1.55 5.60
N GLN A 75 2.11 -1.00 5.75
CA GLN A 75 2.35 0.23 6.49
C GLN A 75 2.34 1.40 5.50
N ILE A 76 1.43 2.35 5.69
CA ILE A 76 1.23 3.49 4.78
C ILE A 76 1.55 4.79 5.51
N LYS A 77 2.38 5.62 4.87
CA LYS A 77 2.80 6.94 5.34
C LYS A 77 2.32 7.99 4.36
N TYR A 78 1.81 9.11 4.87
CA TYR A 78 1.53 10.29 4.06
C TYR A 78 2.80 11.15 3.98
N CYS A 79 3.18 11.51 2.76
CA CYS A 79 4.37 12.28 2.39
C CYS A 79 4.01 13.67 1.83
N GLY A 80 2.81 14.19 2.12
CA GLY A 80 2.43 15.52 1.69
C GLY A 80 3.32 16.63 2.24
N PRO A 81 3.18 17.86 1.72
CA PRO A 81 4.02 18.98 2.11
C PRO A 81 3.99 19.17 3.62
N LYS A 82 5.18 19.22 4.23
CA LYS A 82 5.31 19.64 5.63
C LYS A 82 4.77 21.06 5.70
N HIS A 83 3.70 21.28 6.46
CA HIS A 83 3.38 22.64 6.90
C HIS A 83 4.51 23.06 7.85
N GLU A 84 5.55 23.70 7.30
CA GLU A 84 6.46 24.50 8.11
C GLU A 84 5.65 25.70 8.61
N THR A 85 5.12 25.58 9.82
CA THR A 85 4.67 26.75 10.57
C THR A 85 5.91 27.59 10.87
N SER A 86 6.23 28.50 9.97
CA SER A 86 7.17 29.58 10.20
C SER A 86 6.63 30.46 11.33
N VAL A 87 7.05 30.15 12.56
CA VAL A 87 6.90 31.07 13.69
C VAL A 87 8.00 32.11 13.52
N THR A 88 7.64 33.27 12.97
CA THR A 88 8.47 34.47 13.00
C THR A 88 8.47 34.99 14.45
N PRO A 89 9.61 35.10 15.15
CA PRO A 89 9.66 35.85 16.40
C PRO A 89 9.67 37.35 16.04
N GLY A 90 8.63 38.06 16.53
CA GLY A 90 8.60 39.51 16.59
C GLY A 90 9.20 40.03 17.89
#